data_AF-A0A969DN19-F1
#
_entry.id   AF-A0A969DN19-F1
#
_cell.length_a   1.000
_cell.length_b   1.000
_cell.length_c   1.000
_cell.angle_alpha   90.00
_cell.angle_beta   90.00
_cell.angle_gamma   90.00
#
_symmetry.space_group_name_H-M   'P 1'
#
loop_
_entity.id
_entity.type
_entity.pdbx_description
1 polymer ?
#
loop_
_entity_poly.entity_id
_entity_poly.type
_entity_poly.pdbx_seq_one_letter_code
_entity_poly.pdbx_strand_id
1 'polypeptide(L)'
;FVILDEAQNTTPAQMKMVLTRLGFQSRMVVTGDITQTDLGNHQTSGLAVAEKVLAHVEGIAFCQLTQADVVRHPLVQRIVAAYERHES
;
A
#
# COMPACT_ATOMS: atom_id res chain seq x y z
N PHE A 1 -2.39 -7.14 -16.97
CA PHE A 1 -2.69 -6.22 -15.86
C PHE A 1 -2.23 -6.90 -14.58
N VAL A 2 -1.47 -6.23 -13.72
CA VAL A 2 -0.86 -6.81 -12.52
C VAL A 2 -1.25 -5.97 -11.31
N ILE A 3 -1.54 -6.60 -10.18
CA ILE A 3 -1.77 -5.93 -8.90
C ILE A 3 -0.78 -6.50 -7.90
N LEU A 4 -0.01 -5.63 -7.25
CA LEU A 4 0.79 -5.97 -6.08
C LEU A 4 0.09 -5.37 -4.86
N ASP A 5 -0.48 -6.23 -4.03
CA ASP A 5 -1.21 -5.83 -2.82
C ASP A 5 -0.33 -5.99 -1.57
N GLU A 6 -0.69 -5.28 -0.50
CA GLU A 6 0.07 -5.22 0.76
C GLU A 6 1.55 -4.88 0.54
N ALA A 7 1.83 -3.99 -0.42
CA ALA A 7 3.18 -3.71 -0.89
C ALA A 7 4.07 -3.06 0.18
N GLN A 8 3.50 -2.51 1.24
CA GLN A 8 4.25 -2.04 2.41
C GLN A 8 5.09 -3.16 3.04
N ASN A 9 4.67 -4.42 2.89
CA ASN A 9 5.35 -5.61 3.41
C ASN A 9 6.46 -6.13 2.50
N THR A 10 6.79 -5.42 1.42
CA THR A 10 7.93 -5.75 0.58
C THR A 10 9.20 -5.06 1.07
N THR A 11 10.35 -5.67 0.85
CA THR A 11 11.65 -5.00 0.96
C THR A 11 11.95 -4.17 -0.29
N PRO A 12 12.88 -3.19 -0.25
CA PRO A 12 13.26 -2.42 -1.43
C PRO A 12 13.77 -3.30 -2.59
N ALA A 13 14.47 -4.40 -2.27
CA ALA A 13 14.94 -5.36 -3.27
C ALA A 13 13.76 -6.10 -3.95
N GLN A 14 12.78 -6.55 -3.17
CA GLN A 14 11.58 -7.21 -3.70
C GLN A 14 10.73 -6.25 -4.54
N MET A 15 10.51 -5.02 -4.07
CA MET A 15 9.80 -3.98 -4.81
C MET A 15 10.47 -3.72 -6.17
N LYS A 16 11.80 -3.50 -6.18
CA LYS A 16 12.58 -3.32 -7.41
C LYS A 16 12.47 -4.54 -8.34
N MET A 17 12.52 -5.75 -7.79
CA MET A 17 12.37 -6.98 -8.55
C MET A 17 11.02 -7.05 -9.25
N VAL A 18 9.92 -6.64 -8.59
CA VAL A 18 8.58 -6.67 -9.19
C VAL A 18 8.40 -5.57 -10.24
N LEU A 19 8.74 -4.32 -9.92
CA LEU A 19 8.55 -3.17 -10.81
C LEU A 19 9.28 -3.33 -12.16
N THR A 20 10.45 -3.97 -12.15
CA THR A 20 11.25 -4.23 -13.35
C THR A 20 10.73 -5.37 -14.23
N ARG A 21 9.65 -6.06 -13.83
CA ARG A 21 9.00 -7.12 -14.62
C ARG A 21 7.85 -6.61 -15.49
N LEU A 22 7.54 -5.31 -15.46
CA LEU A 22 6.48 -4.76 -16.30
C LEU A 22 6.84 -4.89 -17.79
N GLY A 23 6.06 -5.69 -18.52
CA GLY A 23 6.23 -5.91 -19.97
C GLY A 23 5.46 -4.93 -20.84
N PHE A 24 5.63 -5.04 -22.16
CA PHE A 24 4.87 -4.26 -23.14
C PHE A 24 3.35 -4.49 -22.99
N GLN A 25 2.57 -3.46 -23.33
CA GLN A 25 1.10 -3.46 -23.27
C GLN A 25 0.53 -3.92 -21.91
N SER A 26 1.31 -3.77 -20.84
CA SER A 26 0.91 -4.11 -19.48
C SER A 26 0.67 -2.86 -18.64
N ARG A 27 -0.08 -3.04 -17.55
CA ARG A 27 -0.28 -2.04 -16.49
C ARG A 27 -0.09 -2.74 -15.15
N MET A 28 0.48 -2.03 -14.19
CA MET A 28 0.67 -2.49 -12.83
C MET A 28 0.05 -1.48 -11.87
N VAL A 29 -0.67 -1.97 -10.87
CA VAL A 29 -1.16 -1.19 -9.73
C VAL A 29 -0.49 -1.76 -8.49
N VAL A 30 0.05 -0.87 -7.65
CA VAL A 30 0.68 -1.25 -6.37
C VAL A 30 -0.14 -0.59 -5.27
N THR A 31 -0.64 -1.39 -4.33
CA THR A 31 -1.45 -0.95 -3.20
C THR A 31 -0.77 -1.30 -1.89
N GLY A 32 -1.00 -0.47 -0.87
CA GLY A 32 -0.47 -0.71 0.47
C GLY A 32 -0.64 0.49 1.37
N ASP A 33 -0.50 0.26 2.68
CA ASP A 33 -0.55 1.28 3.72
C ASP A 33 0.78 1.31 4.47
N ILE A 34 1.58 2.36 4.25
CA ILE A 34 2.90 2.51 4.87
C ILE A 34 2.86 2.54 6.41
N THR A 35 1.69 2.81 7.02
CA THR A 35 1.53 2.83 8.48
C THR A 35 1.35 1.45 9.09
N GLN A 36 1.04 0.42 8.28
CA GLN A 36 0.74 -0.95 8.70
C GLN A 36 1.76 -1.94 8.13
N THR A 37 3.04 -1.76 8.49
CA THR A 37 4.14 -2.59 7.99
C THR A 37 4.40 -3.78 8.94
N ASP A 38 4.38 -5.00 8.40
CA ASP A 38 4.66 -6.26 9.10
C ASP A 38 6.13 -6.73 8.98
N LEU A 39 7.00 -5.89 8.42
CA LEU A 39 8.42 -6.20 8.30
C LEU A 39 9.07 -6.28 9.68
N GLY A 40 10.04 -7.20 9.81
CA GLY A 40 10.81 -7.34 11.06
C GLY A 40 11.48 -6.03 11.49
N ASN A 41 11.67 -5.86 12.80
CA ASN A 41 12.20 -4.63 13.40
C ASN A 41 13.40 -4.07 12.61
N HIS A 42 13.32 -2.79 12.23
CA HIS A 42 14.31 -2.00 11.47
C HIS A 42 14.38 -2.21 9.96
N GLN A 43 13.53 -3.06 9.35
CA GLN A 43 13.47 -3.11 7.88
C GLN A 43 12.65 -1.95 7.32
N THR A 44 13.23 -1.26 6.34
CA THR A 44 12.52 -0.21 5.59
C THR A 44 11.60 -0.84 4.57
N SER A 45 10.35 -0.36 4.50
CA SER A 45 9.39 -0.76 3.47
C SER A 45 9.86 -0.39 2.07
N GLY A 46 9.74 -1.34 1.14
CA GLY A 46 9.98 -1.14 -0.28
C GLY A 46 9.01 -0.13 -0.90
N LEU A 47 7.76 -0.08 -0.42
CA LEU A 47 6.76 0.89 -0.87
C LEU A 47 7.17 2.32 -0.50
N ALA A 48 7.57 2.53 0.77
CA ALA A 48 8.02 3.84 1.23
C ALA A 48 9.30 4.33 0.52
N VAL A 49 10.19 3.42 0.11
CA VAL A 49 11.35 3.77 -0.72
C VAL A 49 10.94 4.07 -2.16
N ALA A 50 10.05 3.26 -2.74
CA ALA A 50 9.57 3.44 -4.11
C ALA A 50 8.86 4.79 -4.31
N GLU A 51 8.04 5.22 -3.34
CA GLU A 51 7.37 6.53 -3.40
C GLU A 51 8.37 7.68 -3.57
N LYS A 52 9.51 7.63 -2.85
CA LYS A 52 10.56 8.64 -2.95
C LYS A 52 11.36 8.54 -4.26
N VAL A 53 11.75 7.33 -4.63
CA VAL A 53 12.63 7.09 -5.79
C VAL A 53 11.91 7.32 -7.11
N LEU A 54 10.61 7.03 -7.17
CA LEU A 54 9.83 7.08 -8.41
C LEU A 54 8.99 8.36 -8.56
N ALA A 55 9.10 9.31 -7.62
CA ALA A 55 8.32 10.56 -7.59
C ALA A 55 8.37 11.39 -8.89
N HIS A 56 9.41 11.21 -9.70
CA HIS A 56 9.64 11.95 -10.94
C HIS A 56 9.77 11.06 -12.18
N VAL A 57 9.37 9.79 -12.07
CA VAL A 57 9.43 8.85 -13.20
C VAL A 57 8.18 9.00 -14.06
N GLU A 58 8.39 9.31 -15.34
CA GLU A 58 7.29 9.42 -16.31
C GLU A 58 6.52 8.09 -16.43
N GLY A 59 5.19 8.19 -16.51
CA GLY A 59 4.32 7.02 -16.62
C GLY A 59 3.95 6.38 -15.28
N ILE A 60 4.42 6.92 -14.16
CA ILE A 60 4.02 6.50 -12.80
C ILE A 60 3.19 7.61 -12.15
N ALA A 61 2.09 7.23 -11.49
CA ALA A 61 1.25 8.13 -10.73
C ALA A 61 1.06 7.59 -9.31
N PHE A 62 1.06 8.49 -8.34
CA PHE A 62 0.75 8.19 -6.94
C PHE A 62 -0.67 8.65 -6.62
N CYS A 63 -1.44 7.76 -6.03
CA CYS A 63 -2.80 8.04 -5.58
C CYS A 63 -2.85 7.78 -4.07
N GLN A 64 -2.71 8.83 -3.27
CA GLN A 64 -2.90 8.73 -1.83
C GLN A 64 -4.40 8.80 -1.52
N LEU A 65 -4.92 7.73 -0.91
CA LEU A 65 -6.26 7.71 -0.35
C LEU A 65 -6.20 8.06 1.13
N THR A 66 -7.23 8.75 1.60
CA THR A 66 -7.35 9.20 2.98
C THR A 66 -8.54 8.52 3.67
N GLN A 67 -8.70 8.75 4.98
CA GLN A 67 -9.89 8.27 5.69
C GLN A 67 -11.20 8.81 5.10
N ALA A 68 -11.18 9.96 4.41
CA ALA A 68 -12.36 10.51 3.73
C ALA A 68 -12.81 9.64 2.53
N ASP A 69 -11.90 8.87 1.96
CA ASP A 69 -12.16 7.98 0.81
C ASP A 69 -12.65 6.59 1.26
N VAL A 70 -12.66 6.32 2.58
CA VAL A 70 -13.02 5.02 3.15
C VAL A 70 -14.53 4.93 3.34
N VAL A 71 -15.20 4.26 2.40
CA VAL A 71 -16.62 3.95 2.49
C VAL A 71 -16.82 2.58 3.14
N ARG A 72 -17.27 2.55 4.40
CA ARG A 72 -17.59 1.31 5.12
C ARG A 72 -19.08 1.07 5.16
N HIS A 73 -19.47 -0.19 5.05
CA HIS A 73 -20.86 -0.59 5.27
C HIS A 73 -21.32 -0.19 6.69
N PRO A 74 -22.56 0.31 6.90
CA PRO A 74 -23.03 0.75 8.23
C PRO A 74 -22.90 -0.32 9.32
N LEU A 75 -23.05 -1.60 8.96
CA LEU A 75 -22.80 -2.71 9.89
C LEU A 75 -21.35 -2.74 10.40
N VAL A 76 -20.36 -2.57 9.51
CA VAL A 76 -18.93 -2.58 9.88
C VAL A 76 -18.63 -1.42 10.83
N GLN A 77 -19.19 -0.23 10.58
CA GLN A 77 -19.04 0.91 11.49
C GLN A 77 -19.59 0.60 12.89
N ARG A 78 -20.77 -0.02 12.98
CA ARG A 78 -21.36 -0.44 14.27
C ARG A 78 -20.52 -1.48 14.99
N ILE A 79 -19.88 -2.40 14.25
CA ILE A 79 -18.98 -3.41 14.80
C ILE A 79 -17.73 -2.74 15.39
N VAL A 80 -17.06 -1.87 14.62
CA VAL A 80 -15.88 -1.14 15.08
C VAL A 80 -16.20 -0.33 16.35
N ALA A 81 -17.29 0.44 16.33
CA ALA A 81 -17.73 1.21 17.48
C ALA A 81 -18.13 0.36 18.71
N ALA A 82 -18.49 -0.92 18.52
CA ALA A 82 -18.75 -1.84 19.63
C ALA A 82 -17.44 -2.33 20.26
N TYR A 83 -16.42 -2.63 19.45
CA TYR A 83 -15.08 -3.02 19.94
C TYR A 83 -14.36 -1.87 20.64
N GLU A 84 -14.38 -0.67 20.05
CA GLU A 84 -13.78 0.54 20.66
C GLU A 84 -14.34 0.79 22.07
N ARG A 85 -15.65 0.62 22.27
CA ARG A 85 -16.31 0.76 23.59
C ARG A 85 -15.94 -0.32 24.61
N HIS A 86 -15.50 -1.50 24.17
CA HIS A 86 -15.12 -2.61 25.06
C HIS A 86 -13.65 -2.52 25.46
N GLU A 87 -12.79 -2.01 24.59
CA GLU A 87 -11.35 -1.85 24.83
C GLU A 87 -10.99 -0.52 25.52
N SER A 88 -11.96 0.38 25.69
CA SER A 88 -11.86 1.65 26.46
C SER A 88 -12.16 1.43 27.95
#